data_AF-A0A960UF58-F1
#
_entry.id   AF-A0A960UF58-F1
#
_cell.length_a   1.000
_cell.length_b   1.000
_cell.length_c   1.000
_cell.angle_alpha   90.00
_cell.angle_beta   90.00
_cell.angle_gamma   90.00
#
_symmetry.space_group_name_H-M   'P 1'
#
loop_
_entity.id
_entity.type
_entity.pdbx_description
1 polymer ?
#
loop_
_entity_poly.entity_id
_entity_poly.type
_entity_poly.pdbx_seq_one_letter_code
_entity_poly.pdbx_strand_id
1 'polypeptide(L)'
;MGAFDPLALAAARLGTALIGRLQPARASLYSFDLWLEPWLRRRQAMRGRVPEVPAGTTRDLLFCFVDHFEPGTKGAELDRARERFAAWMDLYPPLAGQFTDAEGRHPQHGFFFPPHYFREEYMLGLAGMDWQGFGETELHLHHDGDTSATLRALLEETLERYAEYGVFQCQGEPVKRAYGFIHGNWALDNSRPEFCGVNDELTILRETGCYGDFT
;
A
#
# COMPACT_ATOMS: atom_id res chain seq x y z
N MET A 1 -47.07 14.68 12.62
CA MET A 1 -46.10 15.19 13.62
C MET A 1 -44.89 14.27 13.56
N GLY A 2 -43.77 14.81 13.07
CA GLY A 2 -42.59 14.03 12.68
C GLY A 2 -41.95 13.32 13.88
N ALA A 3 -41.67 12.03 13.69
CA ALA A 3 -40.91 11.24 14.64
C ALA A 3 -39.46 11.74 14.67
N PHE A 4 -39.02 12.16 15.85
CA PHE A 4 -37.63 12.45 16.16
C PHE A 4 -36.81 11.17 16.00
N ASP A 5 -35.77 11.20 15.15
CA ASP A 5 -34.80 10.11 15.04
C ASP A 5 -33.58 10.40 15.94
N PRO A 6 -33.44 9.71 17.09
CA PRO A 6 -32.31 9.90 17.99
C PRO A 6 -30.95 9.46 17.39
N LEU A 7 -30.93 8.69 16.29
CA LEU A 7 -29.69 8.30 15.60
C LEU A 7 -29.09 9.44 14.77
N ALA A 8 -29.93 10.32 14.18
CA ALA A 8 -29.47 11.50 13.46
C ALA A 8 -28.72 12.48 14.38
N LEU A 9 -29.17 12.61 15.64
CA LEU A 9 -28.52 13.48 16.64
C LEU A 9 -27.22 12.88 17.21
N ALA A 10 -27.11 11.54 17.25
CA ALA A 10 -25.89 10.85 17.67
C ALA A 10 -24.78 10.90 16.59
N ALA A 11 -25.15 10.80 15.31
CA ALA A 11 -24.23 10.99 14.19
C ALA A 11 -23.68 12.44 14.12
N ALA A 12 -24.55 13.43 14.36
CA ALA A 12 -24.14 14.83 14.44
C ALA A 12 -23.16 15.11 15.60
N ARG A 13 -23.30 14.41 16.73
CA ARG A 13 -22.46 14.58 17.94
C ARG A 13 -21.14 13.82 17.90
N LEU A 14 -21.07 12.66 17.25
CA LEU A 14 -19.82 11.93 17.02
C LEU A 14 -18.95 12.62 15.95
N GLY A 15 -19.58 13.20 14.92
CA GLY A 15 -18.90 14.08 13.98
C GLY A 15 -18.26 15.28 14.68
N THR A 16 -19.03 16.01 15.51
CA THR A 16 -18.49 17.19 16.22
C THR A 16 -17.43 16.86 17.28
N ALA A 17 -17.47 15.69 17.92
CA ALA A 17 -16.46 15.33 18.93
C ALA A 17 -15.10 14.92 18.32
N LEU A 18 -15.10 14.32 17.12
CA LEU A 18 -13.87 14.03 16.36
C LEU A 18 -13.33 15.30 15.67
N ILE A 19 -14.25 16.14 15.16
CA ILE A 19 -13.95 17.47 14.59
C ILE A 19 -13.45 18.44 15.66
N GLY A 20 -13.88 18.32 16.92
CA GLY A 20 -13.48 19.23 17.99
C GLY A 20 -12.02 19.10 18.44
N ARG A 21 -11.30 18.05 18.05
CA ARG A 21 -9.87 17.84 18.34
C ARG A 21 -8.96 17.92 17.11
N LEU A 22 -9.53 17.94 15.92
CA LEU A 22 -8.81 18.23 14.68
C LEU A 22 -9.07 19.70 14.36
N GLN A 23 -8.01 20.52 14.32
CA GLN A 23 -8.15 21.88 13.81
C GLN A 23 -8.93 21.82 12.47
N PRO A 24 -9.95 22.67 12.24
CA PRO A 24 -10.80 22.59 11.04
C PRO A 24 -10.00 22.66 9.72
N ALA A 25 -8.77 23.19 9.76
CA ALA A 25 -7.80 23.17 8.65
C ALA A 25 -7.28 21.78 8.25
N ARG A 26 -7.45 20.73 9.07
CA ARG A 26 -7.06 19.35 8.75
C ARG A 26 -8.21 18.47 8.31
N ALA A 27 -9.46 18.88 8.55
CA ALA A 27 -10.62 18.12 8.11
C ALA A 27 -10.82 18.19 6.58
N SER A 28 -10.41 19.28 5.93
CA SER A 28 -10.42 19.39 4.47
C SER A 28 -9.30 18.60 3.77
N LEU A 29 -8.30 18.10 4.51
CA LEU A 29 -7.14 17.39 3.93
C LEU A 29 -7.41 15.93 3.58
N TYR A 30 -8.54 15.37 4.02
CA TYR A 30 -8.84 13.95 3.87
C TYR A 30 -10.16 13.69 3.15
N SER A 31 -10.78 14.71 2.54
CA SER A 31 -11.98 14.57 1.70
C SER A 31 -13.05 13.65 2.32
N PHE A 32 -13.32 13.83 3.61
CA PHE A 32 -14.23 12.96 4.39
C PHE A 32 -15.63 12.87 3.76
N ASP A 33 -16.05 13.92 3.08
CA ASP A 33 -17.30 13.98 2.32
C ASP A 33 -17.38 12.91 1.22
N LEU A 34 -16.24 12.48 0.66
CA LEU A 34 -16.19 11.45 -0.39
C LEU A 34 -16.32 10.02 0.15
N TRP A 35 -15.74 9.71 1.31
CA TRP A 35 -15.61 8.32 1.78
C TRP A 35 -16.36 7.99 3.08
N LEU A 36 -16.66 8.97 3.94
CA LEU A 36 -17.19 8.71 5.28
C LEU A 36 -18.59 8.09 5.24
N GLU A 37 -19.49 8.62 4.41
CA GLU A 37 -20.84 8.09 4.28
C GLU A 37 -20.83 6.67 3.68
N PRO A 38 -20.18 6.40 2.52
CA PRO A 38 -20.06 5.04 1.99
C PRO A 38 -19.45 4.06 3.01
N TRP A 39 -18.40 4.46 3.73
CA TRP A 39 -17.77 3.64 4.75
C TRP A 39 -18.71 3.33 5.92
N LEU A 40 -19.45 4.32 6.44
CA LEU A 40 -20.41 4.12 7.53
C LEU A 40 -21.55 3.17 7.10
N ARG A 41 -22.09 3.36 5.89
CA ARG A 41 -23.12 2.48 5.32
C ARG A 41 -22.60 1.06 5.19
N ARG A 42 -21.38 0.87 4.66
CA ARG A 42 -20.74 -0.45 4.57
C ARG A 42 -20.54 -1.06 5.95
N ARG A 43 -20.01 -0.31 6.92
CA ARG A 43 -19.79 -0.79 8.29
C ARG A 43 -21.09 -1.21 8.96
N GLN A 44 -22.16 -0.44 8.79
CA GLN A 44 -23.48 -0.78 9.32
C GLN A 44 -24.08 -2.00 8.62
N ALA A 45 -23.93 -2.11 7.30
CA ALA A 45 -24.37 -3.28 6.54
C ALA A 45 -23.59 -4.56 6.92
N MET A 46 -22.31 -4.43 7.32
CA MET A 46 -21.46 -5.54 7.74
C MET A 46 -21.61 -5.88 9.24
N ARG A 47 -22.17 -4.99 10.07
CA ARG A 47 -22.45 -5.27 11.48
C ARG A 47 -23.40 -6.46 11.60
N GLY A 48 -22.94 -7.51 12.29
CA GLY A 48 -23.70 -8.75 12.47
C GLY A 48 -23.66 -9.71 11.29
N ARG A 49 -22.91 -9.39 10.21
CA ARG A 49 -22.69 -10.30 9.06
C ARG A 49 -21.42 -11.14 9.18
N VAL A 50 -20.80 -11.21 10.36
CA VAL A 50 -19.73 -12.20 10.58
C VAL A 50 -20.42 -13.56 10.60
N PRO A 51 -20.22 -14.43 9.61
CA PRO A 51 -20.84 -15.74 9.60
C PRO A 51 -20.44 -16.48 10.88
N GLU A 52 -21.37 -17.17 11.51
CA GLU A 52 -21.01 -18.09 12.57
C GLU A 52 -20.15 -19.19 11.96
N VAL A 53 -18.86 -19.23 12.32
CA VAL A 53 -17.93 -20.23 11.81
C VAL A 53 -18.06 -21.46 12.72
N PRO A 54 -18.51 -22.61 12.20
CA PRO A 54 -18.74 -23.81 13.00
C PRO A 54 -17.52 -24.21 13.84
N ALA A 55 -17.78 -24.81 14.99
CA ALA A 55 -16.72 -25.40 15.80
C ALA A 55 -15.98 -26.48 14.99
N GLY A 56 -14.65 -26.43 14.98
CA GLY A 56 -13.82 -27.36 14.21
C GLY A 56 -13.46 -26.91 12.78
N THR A 57 -13.98 -25.77 12.30
CA THR A 57 -13.54 -25.21 11.01
C THR A 57 -12.13 -24.60 11.13
N THR A 58 -11.22 -25.01 10.25
CA THR A 58 -9.89 -24.39 10.09
C THR A 58 -10.06 -22.91 9.75
N ARG A 59 -9.29 -22.04 10.41
CA ARG A 59 -9.26 -20.61 10.14
C ARG A 59 -7.86 -20.20 9.72
N ASP A 60 -7.73 -19.73 8.50
CA ASP A 60 -6.49 -19.15 7.99
C ASP A 60 -6.38 -17.70 8.49
N LEU A 61 -5.25 -17.37 9.11
CA LEU A 61 -4.96 -16.04 9.62
C LEU A 61 -3.85 -15.44 8.77
N LEU A 62 -4.16 -14.38 8.03
CA LEU A 62 -3.19 -13.63 7.25
C LEU A 62 -2.81 -12.37 8.02
N PHE A 63 -1.52 -12.22 8.32
CA PHE A 63 -0.97 -10.99 8.86
C PHE A 63 -0.28 -10.25 7.73
N CYS A 64 -0.80 -9.06 7.41
CA CYS A 64 -0.21 -8.19 6.40
C CYS A 64 0.27 -6.91 7.09
N PHE A 65 1.56 -6.61 6.91
CA PHE A 65 2.15 -5.35 7.29
C PHE A 65 2.73 -4.73 6.01
N VAL A 66 2.32 -3.50 5.74
CA VAL A 66 2.70 -2.78 4.53
C VAL A 66 3.31 -1.46 4.95
N ASP A 67 4.51 -1.19 4.47
CA ASP A 67 5.24 0.04 4.76
C ASP A 67 6.16 0.40 3.61
N HIS A 68 6.59 1.65 3.59
CA HIS A 68 7.51 2.20 2.59
C HIS A 68 8.93 1.69 2.83
N PHE A 69 9.53 1.02 1.84
CA PHE A 69 10.93 0.61 1.92
C PHE A 69 11.85 1.71 1.36
N GLU A 70 12.30 2.60 2.25
CA GLU A 70 13.10 3.78 1.90
C GLU A 70 14.41 3.89 2.69
N PRO A 71 15.51 3.26 2.24
CA PRO A 71 16.78 3.32 2.94
C PRO A 71 17.28 4.78 3.16
N GLY A 72 17.01 5.65 2.19
CA GLY A 72 17.37 7.08 2.21
C GLY A 72 16.43 8.00 3.00
N THR A 73 15.38 7.45 3.64
CA THR A 73 14.34 8.26 4.29
C THR A 73 14.93 9.27 5.29
N LYS A 74 14.24 10.42 5.41
CA LYS A 74 14.64 11.59 6.21
C LYS A 74 15.95 12.25 5.75
N GLY A 75 16.24 12.19 4.44
CA GLY A 75 17.41 12.83 3.85
C GLY A 75 18.73 12.21 4.34
N ALA A 76 18.74 10.89 4.52
CA ALA A 76 19.96 10.20 4.94
C ALA A 76 21.01 10.24 3.83
N GLU A 77 22.25 10.55 4.21
CA GLU A 77 23.40 10.45 3.32
C GLU A 77 23.53 9.03 2.74
N LEU A 78 24.17 8.91 1.57
CA LEU A 78 24.25 7.66 0.84
C LEU A 78 24.82 6.50 1.68
N ASP A 79 25.90 6.74 2.42
CA ASP A 79 26.52 5.69 3.24
C ASP A 79 25.56 5.20 4.33
N ARG A 80 24.79 6.11 4.93
CA ARG A 80 23.77 5.75 5.92
C ARG A 80 22.61 4.99 5.29
N ALA A 81 22.20 5.36 4.08
CA ALA A 81 21.17 4.62 3.34
C ALA A 81 21.65 3.19 3.03
N ARG A 82 22.92 3.03 2.63
CA ARG A 82 23.54 1.73 2.37
C ARG A 82 23.63 0.86 3.61
N GLU A 83 24.03 1.44 4.74
CA GLU A 83 24.04 0.74 6.04
C GLU A 83 22.65 0.22 6.42
N ARG A 84 21.60 1.04 6.23
CA ARG A 84 20.21 0.64 6.51
C ARG A 84 19.74 -0.46 5.58
N PHE A 85 20.07 -0.37 4.30
CA PHE A 85 19.74 -1.40 3.31
C PHE A 85 20.45 -2.72 3.65
N ALA A 86 21.76 -2.68 3.89
CA ALA A 86 22.55 -3.86 4.26
C ALA A 86 22.02 -4.51 5.54
N ALA A 87 21.66 -3.72 6.55
CA ALA A 87 21.05 -4.25 7.78
C ALA A 87 19.78 -5.07 7.52
N TRP A 88 18.94 -4.68 6.56
CA TRP A 88 17.78 -5.48 6.16
C TRP A 88 18.19 -6.80 5.50
N MET A 89 19.11 -6.74 4.54
CA MET A 89 19.57 -7.93 3.82
C MET A 89 20.28 -8.93 4.75
N ASP A 90 21.03 -8.45 5.74
CA ASP A 90 21.82 -9.28 6.64
C ASP A 90 21.01 -9.81 7.84
N LEU A 91 20.07 -9.02 8.37
CA LEU A 91 19.40 -9.35 9.63
C LEU A 91 18.01 -9.97 9.44
N TYR A 92 17.30 -9.65 8.35
CA TYR A 92 15.95 -10.18 8.15
C TYR A 92 15.92 -11.69 7.83
N PRO A 93 16.74 -12.22 6.89
CA PRO A 93 16.74 -13.65 6.60
C PRO A 93 16.97 -14.57 7.82
N PRO A 94 17.99 -14.34 8.69
CA PRO A 94 18.17 -15.19 9.87
C PRO A 94 17.06 -14.99 10.91
N LEU A 95 16.42 -13.83 10.97
CA LEU A 95 15.26 -13.61 11.84
C LEU A 95 14.04 -14.41 11.34
N ALA A 96 13.65 -14.21 10.08
CA ALA A 96 12.48 -14.81 9.47
C ALA A 96 12.63 -16.33 9.31
N GLY A 97 13.84 -16.81 8.98
CA GLY A 97 14.15 -18.22 8.76
C GLY A 97 13.92 -19.13 9.98
N GLN A 98 13.75 -18.55 11.17
CA GLN A 98 13.40 -19.29 12.40
C GLN A 98 11.94 -19.72 12.45
N PHE A 99 11.10 -19.21 11.55
CA PHE A 99 9.64 -19.42 11.55
C PHE A 99 9.17 -19.94 10.19
N THR A 100 8.15 -20.79 10.21
CA THR A 100 7.45 -21.27 9.00
C THR A 100 5.96 -21.33 9.24
N ASP A 101 5.16 -20.92 8.26
CA ASP A 101 3.71 -21.06 8.27
C ASP A 101 3.25 -22.50 7.99
N ALA A 102 1.93 -22.72 7.92
CA ALA A 102 1.34 -24.04 7.66
C ALA A 102 1.67 -24.60 6.25
N GLU A 103 2.16 -23.77 5.35
CA GLU A 103 2.60 -24.13 3.99
C GLU A 103 4.12 -24.20 3.88
N GLY A 104 4.85 -24.04 5.00
CA GLY A 104 6.31 -24.10 5.03
C GLY A 104 7.00 -22.82 4.55
N ARG A 105 6.27 -21.71 4.39
CA ARG A 105 6.87 -20.42 4.01
C ARG A 105 7.37 -19.66 5.23
N HIS A 106 8.51 -19.02 5.10
CA HIS A 106 8.97 -18.03 6.08
C HIS A 106 8.04 -16.81 6.09
N PRO A 107 8.04 -15.99 7.16
CA PRO A 107 7.47 -14.65 7.09
C PRO A 107 7.97 -13.93 5.84
N GLN A 108 7.05 -13.42 5.02
CA GLN A 108 7.35 -12.68 3.81
C GLN A 108 7.29 -11.19 4.11
N HIS A 109 8.29 -10.44 3.66
CA HIS A 109 8.27 -8.98 3.73
C HIS A 109 7.93 -8.37 2.35
N GLY A 110 6.94 -7.49 2.29
CA GLY A 110 6.68 -6.67 1.10
C GLY A 110 7.65 -5.50 1.05
N PHE A 111 8.63 -5.53 0.17
CA PHE A 111 9.60 -4.44 -0.01
C PHE A 111 9.07 -3.44 -1.04
N PHE A 112 8.19 -2.53 -0.62
CA PHE A 112 7.66 -1.47 -1.48
C PHE A 112 8.73 -0.40 -1.74
N PHE A 113 9.44 -0.52 -2.87
CA PHE A 113 10.69 0.19 -3.14
C PHE A 113 10.56 1.23 -4.26
N PRO A 114 10.94 2.51 -4.02
CA PRO A 114 10.65 3.56 -4.98
C PRO A 114 11.74 3.81 -6.03
N PRO A 115 11.35 4.18 -7.26
CA PRO A 115 12.27 4.27 -8.40
C PRO A 115 13.35 5.35 -8.25
N HIS A 116 13.13 6.38 -7.43
CA HIS A 116 14.11 7.45 -7.19
C HIS A 116 15.26 7.01 -6.25
N TYR A 117 15.09 5.90 -5.51
CA TYR A 117 16.19 5.25 -4.78
C TYR A 117 16.88 4.15 -5.59
N PHE A 118 16.49 3.94 -6.85
CA PHE A 118 17.03 2.87 -7.68
C PHE A 118 18.56 2.92 -7.75
N ARG A 119 19.17 1.80 -7.39
CA ARG A 119 20.59 1.49 -7.55
C ARG A 119 20.67 0.02 -7.87
N GLU A 120 21.56 -0.35 -8.79
CA GLU A 120 21.78 -1.76 -9.15
C GLU A 120 22.07 -2.61 -7.90
N GLU A 121 22.89 -2.10 -6.97
CA GLU A 121 23.20 -2.75 -5.69
C GLU A 121 21.96 -3.04 -4.84
N TYR A 122 20.97 -2.14 -4.82
CA TYR A 122 19.73 -2.33 -4.05
C TYR A 122 18.79 -3.29 -4.75
N MET A 123 18.64 -3.15 -6.07
CA MET A 123 17.76 -4.02 -6.84
C MET A 123 18.24 -5.48 -6.83
N LEU A 124 19.55 -5.72 -6.94
CA LEU A 124 20.11 -7.07 -6.81
C LEU A 124 19.92 -7.66 -5.41
N GLY A 125 20.07 -6.85 -4.35
CA GLY A 125 19.81 -7.30 -2.98
C GLY A 125 18.35 -7.67 -2.77
N LEU A 126 17.42 -6.84 -3.23
CA LEU A 126 15.98 -7.06 -3.19
C LEU A 126 15.56 -8.31 -3.97
N ALA A 127 15.99 -8.44 -5.23
CA ALA A 127 15.76 -9.65 -6.03
C ALA A 127 16.34 -10.91 -5.35
N GLY A 128 17.47 -10.76 -4.64
CA GLY A 128 18.04 -11.82 -3.82
C GLY A 128 17.15 -12.25 -2.66
N MET A 129 16.46 -11.32 -2.00
CA MET A 129 15.49 -11.62 -0.94
C MET A 129 14.27 -12.35 -1.49
N ASP A 130 13.77 -11.90 -2.64
CA ASP A 130 12.64 -12.48 -3.35
C ASP A 130 12.95 -13.93 -3.73
N TRP A 131 14.11 -14.17 -4.35
CA TRP A 131 14.55 -15.50 -4.75
C TRP A 131 14.75 -16.46 -3.57
N GLN A 132 15.23 -15.95 -2.44
CA GLN A 132 15.41 -16.75 -1.22
C GLN A 132 14.10 -17.03 -0.47
N GLY A 133 12.97 -16.45 -0.90
CA GLY A 133 11.67 -16.64 -0.27
C GLY A 133 11.56 -15.92 1.08
N PHE A 134 12.19 -14.76 1.22
CA PHE A 134 12.06 -13.88 2.39
C PHE A 134 11.20 -12.65 2.14
N GLY A 135 10.68 -12.47 0.93
CA GLY A 135 9.82 -11.35 0.62
C GLY A 135 9.47 -11.26 -0.85
N GLU A 136 8.86 -10.13 -1.19
CA GLU A 136 8.55 -9.77 -2.56
C GLU A 136 8.77 -8.25 -2.72
N THR A 137 9.46 -7.86 -3.78
CA THR A 137 9.69 -6.47 -4.11
C THR A 137 8.50 -5.90 -4.84
N GLU A 138 7.92 -4.84 -4.27
CA GLU A 138 6.70 -4.20 -4.76
C GLU A 138 6.94 -2.72 -5.08
N LEU A 139 5.96 -2.09 -5.74
CA LEU A 139 6.13 -0.71 -6.20
C LEU A 139 5.63 0.29 -5.16
N HIS A 140 6.57 1.11 -4.69
CA HIS A 140 6.27 2.36 -4.00
C HIS A 140 6.52 3.52 -4.96
N LEU A 141 5.56 4.43 -5.14
CA LEU A 141 5.78 5.58 -6.02
C LEU A 141 5.49 6.91 -5.31
N HIS A 142 6.48 7.80 -5.34
CA HIS A 142 6.26 9.21 -5.11
C HIS A 142 6.11 9.89 -6.45
N HIS A 143 4.99 10.59 -6.65
CA HIS A 143 4.75 11.43 -7.80
C HIS A 143 3.89 12.62 -7.41
N ASP A 144 4.02 13.73 -8.14
CA ASP A 144 3.32 14.98 -7.89
C ASP A 144 3.22 15.78 -9.19
N GLY A 145 2.05 16.37 -9.44
CA GLY A 145 1.77 17.16 -10.63
C GLY A 145 1.77 16.38 -11.94
N ASP A 146 1.61 15.06 -11.89
CA ASP A 146 1.58 14.21 -13.07
C ASP A 146 0.27 14.33 -13.85
N THR A 147 0.29 13.88 -15.10
CA THR A 147 -0.88 13.61 -15.92
C THR A 147 -1.08 12.10 -16.07
N SER A 148 -2.26 11.66 -16.48
CA SER A 148 -2.55 10.25 -16.77
C SER A 148 -1.51 9.62 -17.71
N ALA A 149 -1.01 10.38 -18.69
CA ALA A 149 -0.02 9.90 -19.66
C ALA A 149 1.39 9.79 -19.06
N THR A 150 1.81 10.78 -18.26
CA THR A 150 3.15 10.77 -17.65
C THR A 150 3.26 9.75 -16.51
N LEU A 151 2.21 9.61 -15.69
CA LEU A 151 2.15 8.56 -14.68
C LEU A 151 2.23 7.16 -15.31
N ARG A 152 1.46 6.92 -16.39
CA ARG A 152 1.49 5.63 -17.09
C ARG A 152 2.88 5.31 -17.62
N ALA A 153 3.53 6.27 -18.29
CA ALA A 153 4.87 6.07 -18.81
C ALA A 153 5.88 5.77 -17.70
N LEU A 154 5.80 6.49 -16.57
CA LEU A 154 6.65 6.28 -15.39
C LEU A 154 6.46 4.88 -14.79
N LEU A 155 5.21 4.42 -14.68
CA LEU A 155 4.89 3.07 -14.21
C LEU A 155 5.47 2.02 -15.17
N GLU A 156 5.17 2.11 -16.47
CA GLU A 156 5.63 1.14 -17.47
C GLU A 156 7.17 1.06 -17.51
N GLU A 157 7.87 2.21 -17.53
CA GLU A 157 9.33 2.26 -17.48
C GLU A 157 9.89 1.63 -16.19
N THR A 158 9.28 1.94 -15.04
CA THR A 158 9.73 1.41 -13.74
C THR A 158 9.54 -0.10 -13.66
N LEU A 159 8.39 -0.61 -14.11
CA LEU A 159 8.08 -2.04 -14.12
C LEU A 159 9.03 -2.81 -15.04
N GLU A 160 9.32 -2.29 -16.23
CA GLU A 160 10.29 -2.89 -17.15
C GLU A 160 11.69 -2.90 -16.54
N ARG A 161 12.14 -1.79 -15.97
CA ARG A 161 13.47 -1.67 -15.35
C ARG A 161 13.66 -2.63 -14.18
N TYR A 162 12.66 -2.81 -13.32
CA TYR A 162 12.76 -3.75 -12.20
C TYR A 162 12.72 -5.20 -12.70
N ALA A 163 11.92 -5.48 -13.74
CA ALA A 163 11.82 -6.80 -14.33
C ALA A 163 13.12 -7.32 -14.97
N GLU A 164 14.04 -6.43 -15.38
CA GLU A 164 15.39 -6.82 -15.82
C GLU A 164 16.17 -7.59 -14.74
N TYR A 165 15.84 -7.37 -13.47
CA TYR A 165 16.45 -8.02 -12.31
C TYR A 165 15.66 -9.24 -11.81
N GLY A 166 14.60 -9.62 -12.51
CA GLY A 166 13.72 -10.72 -12.12
C GLY A 166 12.63 -10.34 -11.11
N VAL A 167 12.45 -9.04 -10.84
CA VAL A 167 11.36 -8.52 -10.01
C VAL A 167 10.05 -8.48 -10.81
N PHE A 168 8.91 -8.68 -10.14
CA PHE A 168 7.56 -8.82 -10.69
C PHE A 168 7.30 -10.08 -11.50
N GLN A 169 6.30 -10.83 -11.03
CA GLN A 169 5.77 -11.96 -11.78
C GLN A 169 4.99 -11.50 -13.02
N CYS A 170 4.99 -12.34 -14.05
CA CYS A 170 4.11 -12.15 -15.21
C CYS A 170 2.79 -12.87 -14.97
N GLN A 171 1.66 -12.17 -15.07
CA GLN A 171 0.33 -12.74 -14.90
C GLN A 171 -0.69 -12.15 -15.90
N GLY A 172 -1.80 -12.88 -16.10
CA GLY A 172 -2.95 -12.43 -16.88
C GLY A 172 -2.86 -12.67 -18.40
N GLU A 173 -3.93 -12.26 -19.09
CA GLU A 173 -4.06 -12.25 -20.55
C GLU A 173 -4.66 -10.88 -20.96
N PRO A 174 -3.91 -10.01 -21.69
CA PRO A 174 -2.51 -10.19 -22.08
C PRO A 174 -1.57 -10.21 -20.87
N VAL A 175 -0.41 -10.86 -21.03
CA VAL A 175 0.60 -10.97 -19.97
C VAL A 175 1.09 -9.59 -19.55
N LYS A 176 1.03 -9.30 -18.25
CA LYS A 176 1.53 -8.06 -17.63
C LYS A 176 2.36 -8.38 -16.40
N ARG A 177 3.16 -7.41 -15.96
CA ARG A 177 3.81 -7.46 -14.65
C ARG A 177 2.75 -7.28 -13.56
N ALA A 178 2.67 -8.23 -12.66
CA ALA A 178 1.83 -8.14 -11.47
C ALA A 178 2.63 -7.47 -10.36
N TYR A 179 2.04 -6.45 -9.74
CA TYR A 179 2.66 -5.71 -8.66
C TYR A 179 1.61 -5.18 -7.67
N GLY A 180 2.00 -5.03 -6.42
CA GLY A 180 1.33 -4.25 -5.39
C GLY A 180 1.84 -2.81 -5.41
N PHE A 181 0.96 -1.87 -5.04
CA PHE A 181 1.27 -0.45 -5.10
C PHE A 181 1.08 0.26 -3.75
N ILE A 182 1.96 1.21 -3.44
CA ILE A 182 1.75 2.25 -2.43
C ILE A 182 2.04 3.61 -3.04
N HIS A 183 1.14 4.56 -2.82
CA HIS A 183 1.35 5.96 -3.12
C HIS A 183 2.11 6.64 -1.97
N GLY A 184 3.38 6.98 -2.21
CA GLY A 184 4.29 7.52 -1.18
C GLY A 184 3.84 8.85 -0.55
N ASN A 185 3.11 9.67 -1.30
CA ASN A 185 2.53 10.93 -0.82
C ASN A 185 1.14 10.80 -0.15
N TRP A 186 0.60 9.58 -0.01
CA TRP A 186 -0.75 9.35 0.54
C TRP A 186 -1.83 10.15 -0.19
N ALA A 187 -1.74 10.18 -1.52
CA ALA A 187 -2.54 11.05 -2.38
C ALA A 187 -3.22 10.29 -3.54
N LEU A 188 -3.41 8.97 -3.36
CA LEU A 188 -3.98 8.07 -4.36
C LEU A 188 -5.25 8.63 -4.99
N ASP A 189 -5.33 8.49 -6.32
CA ASP A 189 -6.45 8.91 -7.16
C ASP A 189 -6.83 10.37 -6.94
N ASN A 190 -5.79 11.20 -6.82
CA ASN A 190 -5.88 12.63 -6.58
C ASN A 190 -6.65 13.02 -5.30
N SER A 191 -6.65 12.17 -4.27
CA SER A 191 -7.29 12.46 -2.98
C SER A 191 -6.69 13.67 -2.26
N ARG A 192 -5.45 14.05 -2.62
CA ARG A 192 -4.77 15.29 -2.22
C ARG A 192 -4.19 15.98 -3.46
N PRO A 193 -4.91 16.96 -4.04
CA PRO A 193 -4.55 17.56 -5.34
C PRO A 193 -3.16 18.20 -5.40
N GLU A 194 -2.62 18.60 -4.26
CA GLU A 194 -1.29 19.19 -4.15
C GLU A 194 -0.14 18.17 -4.11
N PHE A 195 -0.44 16.86 -4.24
CA PHE A 195 0.53 15.76 -4.11
C PHE A 195 0.32 14.60 -5.11
N CYS A 196 -0.49 14.77 -6.16
CA CYS A 196 -0.78 13.72 -7.16
C CYS A 196 -1.04 14.32 -8.55
N GLY A 197 -2.21 14.92 -8.77
CA GLY A 197 -2.61 15.53 -10.06
C GLY A 197 -3.38 14.61 -11.02
N VAL A 198 -3.53 13.32 -10.71
CA VAL A 198 -4.09 12.30 -11.62
C VAL A 198 -5.42 11.72 -11.09
N ASN A 199 -6.54 12.05 -11.75
CA ASN A 199 -7.88 11.64 -11.31
C ASN A 199 -8.29 10.21 -11.72
N ASP A 200 -7.47 9.51 -12.49
CA ASP A 200 -7.72 8.14 -12.98
C ASP A 200 -6.56 7.18 -12.65
N GLU A 201 -5.79 7.50 -11.61
CA GLU A 201 -4.63 6.73 -11.15
C GLU A 201 -5.00 5.27 -10.87
N LEU A 202 -6.11 5.01 -10.18
CA LEU A 202 -6.56 3.63 -9.92
C LEU A 202 -6.84 2.84 -11.20
N THR A 203 -7.34 3.52 -12.24
CA THR A 203 -7.58 2.89 -13.55
C THR A 203 -6.25 2.56 -14.22
N ILE A 204 -5.29 3.48 -14.19
CA ILE A 204 -3.95 3.30 -14.77
C ILE A 204 -3.21 2.16 -14.04
N LEU A 205 -3.25 2.13 -12.71
CA LEU A 205 -2.65 1.07 -11.89
C LEU A 205 -3.19 -0.30 -12.31
N ARG A 206 -4.52 -0.46 -12.35
CA ARG A 206 -5.15 -1.71 -12.80
C ARG A 206 -4.75 -2.09 -14.22
N GLU A 207 -4.71 -1.11 -15.12
CA GLU A 207 -4.38 -1.36 -16.54
C GLU A 207 -2.92 -1.70 -16.77
N THR A 208 -2.02 -1.28 -15.89
CA THR A 208 -0.59 -1.61 -15.95
C THR A 208 -0.24 -2.90 -15.20
N GLY A 209 -1.17 -3.47 -14.43
CA GLY A 209 -1.03 -4.78 -13.80
C GLY A 209 -1.02 -4.77 -12.27
N CYS A 210 -1.37 -3.65 -11.64
CA CYS A 210 -1.52 -3.57 -10.19
C CYS A 210 -2.62 -4.52 -9.70
N TYR A 211 -2.29 -5.47 -8.82
CA TYR A 211 -3.26 -6.39 -8.24
C TYR A 211 -3.87 -5.87 -6.94
N GLY A 212 -3.23 -4.89 -6.29
CA GLY A 212 -3.67 -4.33 -5.02
C GLY A 212 -2.96 -3.01 -4.71
N ASP A 213 -3.75 -2.01 -4.33
CA ASP A 213 -3.25 -0.80 -3.68
C ASP A 213 -3.27 -0.98 -2.16
N PHE A 214 -2.21 -0.49 -1.52
CA PHE A 214 -1.97 -0.58 -0.07
C PHE A 214 -1.67 0.80 0.55
N THR A 215 -2.08 1.89 -0.11
CA THR A 215 -2.04 3.26 0.40
C THR A 215 -3.07 3.45 1.54
#